data_AF-A0A952LQH9-F1
#
_entry.id   AF-A0A952LQH9-F1
#
_cell.length_a   1.000
_cell.length_b   1.000
_cell.length_c   1.000
_cell.angle_alpha   90.00
_cell.angle_beta   90.00
_cell.angle_gamma   90.00
#
_symmetry.space_group_name_H-M   'P 1'
#
loop_
_entity.id
_entity.type
_entity.pdbx_description
1 polymer ?
#
loop_
_entity_poly.entity_id
_entity_poly.type
_entity_poly.pdbx_seq_one_letter_code
_entity_poly.pdbx_strand_id
1 'polypeptide(L)' 'MRVNTKIAEEFFELQKELPTILKAYGLSGNFVAKKTGIPQSSFSRKMKKKEFSADEMLRICAAINN' A
#
# COMPACT_ATOMS: atom_id res chain seq x y z
N MET A 1 -27.15 9.62 12.57
CA MET A 1 -26.43 9.44 11.29
C MET A 1 -25.49 8.24 11.43
N ARG A 2 -25.52 7.28 10.52
CA ARG A 2 -24.55 6.16 10.52
C ARG A 2 -23.48 6.46 9.48
N VAL A 3 -22.21 6.27 9.84
CA VAL A 3 -21.09 6.43 8.89
C VAL A 3 -21.04 5.20 7.99
N ASN A 4 -20.88 5.41 6.68
CA ASN A 4 -20.68 4.32 5.72
C ASN A 4 -19.23 3.79 5.84
N THR A 5 -19.07 2.54 6.26
CA THR A 5 -17.75 1.93 6.52
C THR A 5 -17.12 1.28 5.29
N LYS A 6 -17.87 1.10 4.20
CA LYS A 6 -17.42 0.35 3.02
C LYS A 6 -16.10 0.86 2.45
N ILE A 7 -15.94 2.18 2.38
CA ILE A 7 -14.71 2.81 1.86
C ILE A 7 -13.51 2.49 2.76
N ALA A 8 -13.70 2.49 4.08
CA ALA A 8 -12.63 2.16 5.02
C ALA A 8 -12.25 0.68 4.96
N GLU A 9 -13.24 -0.20 4.76
CA GLU A 9 -13.04 -1.63 4.56
C GLU A 9 -12.27 -1.92 3.27
N GLU A 10 -12.69 -1.34 2.14
CA GLU A 10 -12.00 -1.46 0.85
C GLU A 10 -10.55 -0.96 0.92
N PHE A 11 -10.30 0.15 1.61
CA PHE A 11 -8.96 0.66 1.84
C PHE A 11 -8.10 -0.31 2.65
N PHE A 12 -8.67 -0.93 3.68
CA PHE A 12 -7.95 -1.89 4.51
C PHE A 12 -7.67 -3.20 3.78
N GLU A 13 -8.61 -3.68 2.96
CA GLU A 13 -8.39 -4.85 2.09
C GLU A 13 -7.29 -4.60 1.07
N LEU A 14 -7.26 -3.43 0.44
CA LEU A 14 -6.17 -3.07 -0.47
C LEU A 14 -4.79 -3.16 0.21
N GLN A 15 -4.68 -2.69 1.46
CA GLN A 15 -3.43 -2.80 2.22
C GLN A 15 -3.05 -4.25 2.57
N LYS A 16 -4.04 -5.14 2.78
CA LYS A 16 -3.79 -6.57 2.99
C LYS A 16 -3.29 -7.26 1.73
N GLU A 17 -3.87 -6.92 0.58
CA GLU A 17 -3.56 -7.54 -0.70
C GLU A 17 -2.25 -7.03 -1.30
N LEU A 18 -1.77 -5.86 -0.87
CA LEU A 18 -0.58 -5.22 -1.41
C LEU A 18 0.64 -6.16 -1.57
N PRO A 19 1.05 -7.00 -0.60
CA PRO A 19 2.14 -7.96 -0.81
C PRO A 19 1.89 -8.95 -1.96
N THR A 20 0.65 -9.44 -2.08
CA THR A 20 0.23 -10.37 -3.13
C THR A 20 0.23 -9.67 -4.49
N ILE A 21 -0.27 -8.43 -4.55
CA ILE A 21 -0.23 -7.59 -5.75
C ILE A 21 1.22 -7.41 -6.19
N LEU A 22 2.11 -6.97 -5.30
CA LEU A 22 3.53 -6.78 -5.65
C LEU A 22 4.15 -8.06 -6.21
N LYS A 23 3.88 -9.21 -5.58
CA LYS A 23 4.36 -10.52 -6.05
C LYS A 23 3.81 -10.87 -7.45
N ALA A 24 2.52 -10.66 -7.69
CA ALA A 24 1.88 -10.95 -8.97
C ALA A 24 2.46 -10.12 -10.12
N TYR A 25 2.85 -8.87 -9.84
CA TYR A 25 3.47 -7.96 -10.81
C TYR A 25 5.01 -8.12 -10.88
N GLY A 26 5.61 -9.04 -10.13
CA GLY A 26 7.07 -9.21 -10.09
C GLY A 26 7.81 -8.02 -9.46
N LEU A 27 7.12 -7.18 -8.68
CA LEU A 27 7.68 -5.99 -8.07
C LEU A 27 8.24 -6.30 -6.67
N SER A 28 9.42 -5.77 -6.37
CA SER A 28 9.96 -5.82 -5.02
C SER A 28 9.44 -4.65 -4.17
N GLY A 29 9.24 -4.88 -2.88
CA GLY A 29 8.90 -3.79 -1.95
C GLY A 29 9.95 -2.68 -1.91
N ASN A 30 11.23 -3.02 -2.16
CA ASN A 30 12.31 -2.02 -2.25
C ASN A 30 12.15 -1.09 -3.47
N PHE A 31 11.75 -1.64 -4.62
CA PHE A 31 11.46 -0.83 -5.81
C PHE A 31 10.34 0.18 -5.54
N VAL A 32 9.24 -0.29 -4.95
CA VAL A 32 8.08 0.57 -4.65
C VAL A 32 8.42 1.61 -3.58
N ALA A 33 9.15 1.23 -2.52
CA ALA A 33 9.66 2.15 -1.51
C ALA A 33 10.47 3.29 -2.15
N LYS A 34 11.39 2.96 -3.07
CA LYS A 34 12.20 3.95 -3.80
C LYS A 34 11.34 4.87 -4.67
N LYS A 35 10.41 4.31 -5.45
CA LYS A 35 9.50 5.08 -6.33
C LYS A 35 8.58 6.03 -5.55
N THR A 36 8.16 5.62 -4.36
CA THR A 36 7.23 6.39 -3.52
C THR A 36 7.92 7.38 -2.58
N GLY A 37 9.24 7.29 -2.43
CA GLY A 37 10.01 8.08 -1.47
C GLY A 37 9.84 7.65 -0.01
N ILE A 38 9.23 6.49 0.24
CA ILE A 38 9.06 5.94 1.58
C ILE A 38 10.37 5.22 1.96
N PRO A 39 10.99 5.52 3.12
CA PRO A 39 12.17 4.78 3.56
C PRO A 39 11.89 3.28 3.63
N GLN A 40 12.81 2.45 3.12
CA GLN A 40 12.60 1.01 2.98
C GLN A 40 12.20 0.34 4.32
N SER A 41 12.85 0.72 5.42
CA SER A 41 12.54 0.21 6.76
C SER A 41 11.11 0.57 7.20
N SER A 42 10.67 1.79 6.89
CA SER A 42 9.30 2.25 7.14
C SER A 42 8.30 1.53 6.26
N PHE A 43 8.63 1.34 4.98
CA PHE A 43 7.79 0.61 4.03
C PHE A 43 7.57 -0.83 4.48
N SER A 44 8.63 -1.57 4.81
CA SER A 44 8.53 -2.94 5.30
C SER A 44 7.73 -3.04 6.61
N ARG A 45 7.93 -2.11 7.55
CA ARG A 45 7.16 -2.06 8.79
C ARG A 45 5.67 -1.80 8.52
N LYS A 46 5.36 -0.79 7.70
CA LYS A 46 3.98 -0.42 7.33
C LYS A 46 3.27 -1.51 6.54
N MET A 47 3.99 -2.21 5.66
CA MET A 47 3.48 -3.38 4.94
C MET A 47 3.04 -4.49 5.89
N LYS A 48 3.86 -4.81 6.90
CA LYS A 48 3.51 -5.82 7.90
C LYS A 48 2.32 -5.41 8.77
N LYS A 49 2.23 -4.12 9.09
CA LYS A 49 1.22 -3.57 10.01
C LYS A 49 -0.06 -3.05 9.35
N LYS A 50 -0.07 -2.88 8.02
CA LYS A 50 -1.18 -2.26 7.26
C LYS A 50 -1.43 -0.83 7.75
N GLU A 51 -0.35 -0.07 7.89
CA GLU A 51 -0.32 1.29 8.44
C GLU A 51 0.12 2.32 7.38
N PHE A 52 -0.16 2.05 6.10
CA PHE A 52 -0.01 3.09 5.07
C PHE A 52 -1.13 4.11 5.22
N SER A 53 -0.77 5.39 5.12
CA SER A 53 -1.77 6.46 4.99
C SER A 53 -2.44 6.39 3.62
N ALA A 54 -3.60 7.03 3.48
CA ALA A 54 -4.28 7.13 2.18
C ALA A 54 -3.35 7.71 1.10
N ASP A 55 -2.60 8.75 1.45
CA ASP A 55 -1.67 9.43 0.54
C ASP A 55 -0.48 8.53 0.12
N GLU A 56 0.07 7.76 1.06
CA GLU A 56 1.08 6.74 0.76
C GLU A 56 0.52 5.66 -0.18
N MET A 57 -0.71 5.20 0.06
CA MET A 57 -1.33 4.18 -0.80
C MET A 57 -1.61 4.69 -2.21
N LEU A 58 -2.04 5.95 -2.38
CA LEU A 58 -2.20 6.55 -3.71
C LEU A 58 -0.88 6.57 -4.48
N ARG A 59 0.22 6.96 -3.82
CA ARG A 59 1.56 6.93 -4.43
C ARG A 59 2.01 5.51 -4.76
N ILE A 60 1.72 4.54 -3.89
CA ILE A 60 2.03 3.12 -4.12
C ILE A 60 1.26 2.60 -5.36
N CYS A 61 -0.05 2.84 -5.44
CA CYS A 61 -0.86 2.44 -6.59
C CYS A 61 -0.34 3.09 -7.89
N ALA A 62 0.00 4.39 -7.85
CA ALA A 62 0.60 5.07 -8.99
C ALA A 62 1.97 4.47 -9.37
N ALA A 63 2.78 4.04 -8.40
CA ALA A 63 4.07 3.39 -8.65
C ALA A 63 3.93 1.98 -9.25
N ILE A 64 2.85 1.25 -8.93
CA ILE A 64 2.54 -0.08 -9.48
C ILE A 64 1.99 0.02 -10.91
N ASN A 65 1.15 1.02 -11.18
CA ASN A 65 0.49 1.23 -12.49
C ASN A 65 1.37 1.98 -13.52
N ASN A 66 2.59 2.37 -13.15
CA ASN A 66 3.58 3.01 -14.04
C ASN A 66 4.20 2.00 -15.00
#